data_AF-A0A7C7SU11-F1
#
_entry.id   AF-A0A7C7SU11-F1
#
_cell.length_a   1.000
_cell.length_b   1.000
_cell.length_c   1.000
_cell.angle_alpha   90.00
_cell.angle_beta   90.00
_cell.angle_gamma   90.00
#
_symmetry.space_group_name_H-M   'P 1'
#
loop_
_entity.id
_entity.type
_entity.pdbx_description
1 polymer ?
#
loop_
_entity_poly.entity_id
_entity_poly.type
_entity_poly.pdbx_seq_one_letter_code
_entity_poly.pdbx_strand_id
1 'polypeptide(L)'
;MNQTDQNSEVIAAILVGCAGVFMVFGMPFFVGGIISELGFSQSQANLISSAEIAGMSLSSLMGIFWIGRFKWQKIAYFGLGVIIIGNLISSLIADFQTLVIIRFLTGLLGHGVGFALGVAAIGRTN
;
A
#
# COMPACT_ATOMS: atom_id res chain seq x y z
N MET A 1 26.58 -13.12 7.45
CA MET A 1 25.84 -11.86 7.61
C MET A 1 26.17 -11.34 9.01
N ASN A 2 26.60 -10.08 9.16
CA ASN A 2 26.85 -9.57 10.50
C ASN A 2 25.52 -9.42 11.24
N GLN A 3 25.51 -9.63 12.55
CA GLN A 3 24.30 -9.56 13.37
C GLN A 3 23.59 -8.19 13.25
N THR A 4 24.35 -7.13 12.97
CA THR A 4 23.85 -5.77 12.66
C THR A 4 23.05 -5.70 11.36
N ASP A 5 23.47 -6.42 10.32
CA ASP A 5 22.78 -6.43 9.02
C ASP A 5 21.43 -7.15 9.15
N GLN A 6 21.39 -8.25 9.89
CA GLN A 6 20.17 -9.02 10.15
C GLN A 6 19.11 -8.19 10.90
N ASN A 7 19.52 -7.44 11.93
CA ASN A 7 18.61 -6.54 12.65
C ASN A 7 18.08 -5.41 11.76
N SER A 8 18.92 -4.89 10.87
CA SER A 8 18.53 -3.83 9.92
C SER A 8 17.50 -4.31 8.90
N GLU A 9 17.62 -5.55 8.42
CA GLU A 9 16.64 -6.14 7.51
C GLU A 9 15.28 -6.38 8.18
N VAL A 10 15.27 -6.85 9.43
CA VAL A 10 14.04 -7.01 10.23
C VAL A 10 13.33 -5.68 10.39
N ILE A 11 14.06 -4.63 10.80
CA ILE A 11 13.48 -3.28 10.98
C ILE A 11 12.90 -2.77 9.66
N ALA A 12 13.64 -2.92 8.55
CA ALA A 12 13.14 -2.52 7.24
C ALA A 12 11.89 -3.29 6.81
N ALA A 13 11.83 -4.60 7.08
CA ALA A 13 10.64 -5.42 6.80
C ALA A 13 9.41 -4.94 7.60
N ILE A 14 9.59 -4.61 8.88
CA ILE A 14 8.54 -4.04 9.73
C ILE A 14 8.06 -2.70 9.14
N LEU A 15 8.97 -1.78 8.84
CA LEU A 15 8.62 -0.46 8.31
C LEU A 15 7.86 -0.56 6.98
N VAL A 16 8.30 -1.44 6.07
CA VAL A 16 7.64 -1.68 4.78
C VAL A 16 6.25 -2.29 4.98
N GLY A 17 6.10 -3.26 5.90
CA GLY A 17 4.81 -3.85 6.25
C GLY A 17 3.84 -2.82 6.85
N CYS A 18 4.32 -1.98 7.77
CA CYS A 18 3.56 -0.89 8.37
C CYS A 18 3.09 0.14 7.32
N ALA A 19 3.99 0.58 6.43
CA ALA A 19 3.63 1.48 5.33
C ALA A 19 2.60 0.84 4.37
N GLY A 20 2.73 -0.48 4.15
CA GLY A 20 1.79 -1.25 3.35
C GLY A 20 0.38 -1.27 3.94
N VAL A 21 0.24 -1.58 5.23
CA VAL A 21 -1.07 -1.70 5.89
C VAL A 21 -1.66 -0.35 6.37
N PHE A 22 -0.86 0.73 6.37
CA PHE A 22 -1.24 2.04 6.91
C PHE A 22 -2.65 2.47 6.52
N MET A 23 -3.00 2.32 5.25
CA MET A 23 -4.24 2.85 4.72
C MET A 23 -5.49 2.11 5.21
N VAL A 24 -5.36 0.85 5.64
CA VAL A 24 -6.45 0.10 6.27
C VAL A 24 -6.87 0.75 7.59
N PHE A 25 -5.90 1.22 8.38
CA PHE A 25 -6.16 1.93 9.63
C PHE A 25 -6.44 3.42 9.42
N GLY A 26 -5.85 4.03 8.40
CA GLY A 26 -6.08 5.42 8.01
C GLY A 26 -7.43 5.65 7.31
N MET A 27 -8.11 4.59 6.89
CA MET A 27 -9.29 4.69 6.03
C MET A 27 -10.45 5.54 6.58
N PRO A 28 -10.80 5.46 7.87
CA PRO A 28 -11.85 6.31 8.42
C PRO A 28 -11.55 7.80 8.25
N PHE A 29 -10.29 8.20 8.42
CA PHE A 29 -9.83 9.58 8.23
C PHE A 29 -9.84 9.96 6.76
N PHE A 30 -9.39 9.06 5.88
CA PHE A 30 -9.40 9.30 4.43
C PHE A 30 -10.83 9.48 3.89
N VAL A 31 -11.75 8.59 4.27
CA VAL A 31 -13.17 8.67 3.91
C VAL A 31 -13.82 9.94 4.46
N GLY A 32 -13.53 10.28 5.73
CA GLY A 32 -14.01 11.53 6.31
C GLY A 32 -13.52 12.76 5.54
N GLY A 33 -12.22 12.78 5.20
CA GLY A 33 -11.59 13.88 4.47
C GLY A 33 -12.14 14.07 3.06
N ILE A 34 -12.32 13.01 2.27
CA ILE A 34 -12.87 13.15 0.91
C ILE A 34 -14.35 13.57 0.91
N ILE A 35 -15.11 13.25 1.98
CA ILE A 35 -16.48 13.73 2.13
C ILE A 35 -16.47 15.22 2.51
N SER A 36 -15.67 15.61 3.52
CA SER A 36 -15.67 16.99 4.03
C SER A 36 -15.00 17.99 3.09
N GLU A 37 -13.91 17.60 2.41
CA GLU A 37 -13.09 18.49 1.59
C GLU A 37 -13.49 18.50 0.11
N LEU A 38 -13.88 17.34 -0.45
CA LEU A 38 -14.22 17.20 -1.88
C LEU A 38 -15.73 17.15 -2.13
N GLY A 39 -16.56 17.09 -1.08
CA GLY A 39 -18.01 17.05 -1.20
C GLY A 39 -18.55 15.74 -1.80
N PHE A 40 -17.77 14.66 -1.80
CA PHE A 40 -18.22 13.37 -2.29
C PHE A 40 -19.29 12.76 -1.39
N SER A 41 -20.21 12.00 -2.00
CA SER A 41 -21.20 11.23 -1.24
C SER A 41 -20.54 10.10 -0.47
N GLN A 42 -21.18 9.65 0.62
CA GLN A 42 -20.72 8.48 1.39
C GLN A 42 -20.53 7.24 0.50
N SER A 43 -21.41 7.03 -0.47
CA SER A 43 -21.31 5.90 -1.42
C SER A 43 -20.07 6.00 -2.29
N GLN A 44 -19.76 7.18 -2.83
CA GLN A 44 -18.54 7.43 -3.59
C GLN A 44 -17.29 7.23 -2.75
N ALA A 45 -17.27 7.78 -1.53
CA ALA A 45 -16.16 7.60 -0.61
C ALA A 45 -15.91 6.13 -0.26
N ASN A 46 -16.98 5.36 -0.05
CA ASN A 46 -16.92 3.92 0.18
C ASN A 46 -16.44 3.14 -1.06
N LEU A 47 -16.80 3.60 -2.27
CA LEU A 47 -16.32 2.95 -3.50
C LEU A 47 -14.82 3.19 -3.70
N ILE A 48 -14.35 4.43 -3.48
CA ILE A 48 -12.93 4.75 -3.53
C ILE A 48 -12.16 3.91 -2.52
N SER A 49 -12.70 3.76 -1.31
CA SER A 49 -12.01 3.02 -0.26
C SER A 49 -11.97 1.52 -0.49
N SER A 50 -13.09 0.94 -0.92
CA SER A 50 -13.15 -0.47 -1.30
C SER A 50 -12.27 -0.78 -2.51
N ALA A 51 -12.13 0.13 -3.48
CA ALA A 51 -11.23 -0.04 -4.61
C ALA A 51 -9.76 -0.16 -4.17
N GLU A 52 -9.31 0.66 -3.22
CA GLU A 52 -7.95 0.54 -2.66
C GLU A 52 -7.73 -0.80 -1.97
N ILE A 53 -8.67 -1.22 -1.12
CA ILE A 53 -8.61 -2.51 -0.40
C ILE A 53 -8.65 -3.69 -1.37
N ALA A 54 -9.46 -3.61 -2.43
CA ALA A 54 -9.51 -4.62 -3.48
C ALA A 54 -8.16 -4.74 -4.20
N GLY A 55 -7.52 -3.60 -4.52
CA GLY A 55 -6.16 -3.56 -5.05
C GLY A 55 -5.16 -4.22 -4.11
N MET A 56 -5.17 -3.86 -2.82
CA MET A 56 -4.29 -4.47 -1.81
C MET A 56 -4.46 -5.98 -1.70
N SER A 57 -5.72 -6.45 -1.73
CA SER A 57 -6.08 -7.86 -1.66
C SER A 57 -5.56 -8.62 -2.89
N LEU A 58 -5.79 -8.07 -4.09
CA LEU A 58 -5.30 -8.65 -5.33
C LEU A 58 -3.77 -8.72 -5.36
N SER A 59 -3.09 -7.67 -4.92
CA SER A 59 -1.62 -7.64 -4.81
C SER A 59 -1.09 -8.77 -3.94
N SER A 60 -1.72 -8.98 -2.78
CA SER A 60 -1.34 -10.02 -1.82
C SER A 60 -1.51 -11.42 -2.41
N LEU A 61 -2.62 -11.67 -3.14
CA LEU A 61 -2.83 -12.92 -3.88
C LEU A 61 -1.77 -13.13 -4.97
N MET A 62 -1.42 -12.06 -5.68
CA MET A 62 -0.36 -12.11 -6.70
C MET A 62 1.03 -12.30 -6.11
N GLY A 63 1.20 -12.13 -4.78
CA GLY A 63 2.43 -12.34 -4.03
C GLY A 63 3.18 -13.62 -4.40
N ILE A 64 2.44 -14.72 -4.60
CA ILE A 64 2.98 -16.04 -4.95
C ILE A 64 3.79 -16.01 -6.25
N PHE A 65 3.49 -15.08 -7.17
CA PHE A 65 4.17 -14.97 -8.45
C PHE A 65 5.48 -14.19 -8.40
N TRP A 66 5.69 -13.31 -7.42
CA TRP A 66 6.87 -12.41 -7.43
C TRP A 66 7.71 -12.47 -6.16
N ILE A 67 7.12 -12.85 -5.01
CA ILE A 67 7.84 -13.02 -3.74
C ILE A 67 8.87 -14.14 -3.90
N GLY A 68 10.14 -13.83 -3.65
CA GLY A 68 11.26 -14.76 -3.77
C GLY A 68 11.88 -14.87 -5.17
N ARG A 69 11.21 -14.35 -6.22
CA ARG A 69 11.80 -14.29 -7.59
C ARG A 69 12.71 -13.07 -7.79
N PHE A 70 12.46 -11.98 -7.08
CA PHE A 70 13.22 -10.73 -7.19
C PHE A 70 13.87 -10.35 -5.86
N LYS A 71 14.91 -9.50 -5.92
CA LYS A 71 15.54 -8.91 -4.73
C LYS A 71 14.50 -8.12 -3.95
N TRP A 72 14.25 -8.50 -2.70
CA TRP A 72 13.19 -7.93 -1.88
C TRP A 72 13.31 -6.41 -1.70
N GLN A 73 14.54 -5.89 -1.59
CA GLN A 73 14.78 -4.45 -1.46
C GLN A 73 14.26 -3.67 -2.68
N LYS A 74 14.42 -4.21 -3.90
CA LYS A 74 13.92 -3.56 -5.13
C LYS A 74 12.39 -3.49 -5.15
N ILE A 75 11.73 -4.56 -4.68
CA ILE A 75 10.27 -4.63 -4.60
C ILE A 75 9.77 -3.65 -3.53
N ALA A 76 10.47 -3.54 -2.40
CA ALA A 76 10.15 -2.58 -1.35
C ALA A 76 10.25 -1.13 -1.87
N TYR A 77 11.35 -0.77 -2.56
CA TYR A 77 11.49 0.56 -3.15
C TYR A 77 10.40 0.86 -4.19
N PHE A 78 10.05 -0.13 -5.02
CA PHE A 78 8.95 0.02 -5.96
C PHE A 78 7.61 0.30 -5.25
N GLY A 79 7.23 -0.55 -4.28
CA GLY A 79 5.97 -0.39 -3.55
C GLY A 79 5.90 0.94 -2.79
N LEU A 80 6.96 1.31 -2.08
CA LEU A 80 7.03 2.60 -1.38
C LEU A 80 6.99 3.79 -2.35
N GLY A 81 7.68 3.70 -3.49
CA GLY A 81 7.62 4.72 -4.53
C GLY A 81 6.21 4.91 -5.07
N VAL A 82 5.48 3.82 -5.34
CA VAL A 82 4.08 3.86 -5.76
C VAL A 82 3.18 4.46 -4.67
N ILE A 83 3.38 4.12 -3.39
CA ILE A 83 2.61 4.72 -2.29
C ILE A 83 2.80 6.24 -2.28
N ILE A 84 4.05 6.72 -2.35
CA ILE A 84 4.35 8.16 -2.32
C ILE A 84 3.72 8.86 -3.53
N ILE A 85 3.97 8.36 -4.74
CA ILE A 85 3.46 8.96 -5.98
C ILE A 85 1.94 8.91 -6.02
N GLY A 86 1.34 7.78 -5.65
CA GLY A 86 -0.10 7.61 -5.59
C GLY A 86 -0.75 8.64 -4.66
N ASN A 87 -0.22 8.79 -3.44
CA ASN A 87 -0.73 9.77 -2.47
C ASN A 87 -0.54 11.22 -2.94
N LEU A 88 0.58 11.55 -3.60
CA LEU A 88 0.77 12.88 -4.19
C LEU A 88 -0.20 13.16 -5.35
N ILE A 89 -0.40 12.20 -6.24
CA ILE A 89 -1.41 12.34 -7.31
C ILE A 89 -2.81 12.48 -6.70
N SER A 90 -3.08 11.75 -5.62
CA SER A 90 -4.33 11.81 -4.88
C SER A 90 -4.71 13.21 -4.42
N SER A 91 -3.74 13.98 -3.91
CA SER A 91 -4.00 15.29 -3.35
C SER A 91 -4.26 16.34 -4.43
N LEU A 92 -3.97 16.03 -5.70
CA LEU A 92 -4.16 16.91 -6.85
C LEU A 92 -5.43 16.60 -7.64
N ILE A 93 -6.14 15.52 -7.31
CA ILE A 93 -7.31 15.04 -8.05
C ILE A 93 -8.59 15.23 -7.24
N ALA A 94 -9.56 15.93 -7.83
CA ALA A 94 -10.91 16.08 -7.30
C ALA A 94 -11.98 15.32 -8.11
N ASP A 95 -11.58 14.64 -9.20
CA ASP A 95 -12.49 13.82 -10.00
C ASP A 95 -12.67 12.41 -9.39
N PHE A 96 -13.93 11.99 -9.25
CA PHE A 96 -14.29 10.72 -8.62
C PHE A 96 -13.71 9.50 -9.34
N GLN A 97 -13.94 9.38 -10.65
CA GLN A 97 -13.53 8.18 -11.41
C GLN A 97 -12.01 8.05 -11.43
N THR A 98 -11.32 9.17 -11.65
CA THR A 98 -9.86 9.20 -11.64
C THR A 98 -9.31 8.84 -10.26
N LEU A 99 -9.93 9.33 -9.18
CA LEU A 99 -9.50 8.99 -7.82
C LEU A 99 -9.70 7.50 -7.51
N VAL A 100 -10.81 6.88 -7.95
CA VAL A 100 -11.03 5.43 -7.81
C VAL A 100 -9.90 4.64 -8.49
N ILE A 101 -9.55 4.98 -9.73
CA ILE A 101 -8.50 4.29 -10.49
C ILE A 101 -7.14 4.45 -9.80
N ILE A 102 -6.78 5.68 -9.42
CA ILE A 102 -5.50 5.95 -8.76
C ILE A 102 -5.42 5.23 -7.40
N ARG A 103 -6.51 5.19 -6.62
CA ARG A 103 -6.55 4.45 -5.34
C ARG A 103 -6.45 2.95 -5.54
N PHE A 104 -7.17 2.39 -6.52
CA PHE A 104 -7.02 0.98 -6.87
C PHE A 104 -5.56 0.63 -7.23
N LEU A 105 -4.92 1.44 -8.08
CA LEU A 105 -3.52 1.23 -8.48
C LEU A 105 -2.54 1.43 -7.32
N THR A 106 -2.78 2.41 -6.45
CA THR A 106 -1.97 2.64 -5.24
C THR A 106 -2.08 1.45 -4.28
N GLY A 107 -3.30 0.90 -4.11
CA GLY A 107 -3.55 -0.33 -3.37
C GLY A 107 -2.84 -1.54 -3.98
N LEU A 108 -2.96 -1.73 -5.30
CA LEU A 108 -2.45 -2.88 -6.02
C LEU A 108 -0.92 -2.92 -6.12
N LEU A 109 -0.31 -1.80 -6.51
CA LEU A 109 1.12 -1.74 -6.82
C LEU A 109 1.96 -1.16 -5.68
N GLY A 110 1.32 -0.51 -4.70
CA GLY A 110 1.97 0.11 -3.55
C GLY A 110 1.65 -0.60 -2.25
N HIS A 111 0.52 -0.25 -1.62
CA HIS A 111 0.15 -0.71 -0.27
C HIS A 111 0.13 -2.23 -0.14
N GLY A 112 -0.49 -2.93 -1.09
CA GLY A 112 -0.55 -4.40 -1.10
C GLY A 112 0.81 -5.06 -1.28
N VAL A 113 1.67 -4.49 -2.13
CA VAL A 113 3.04 -4.98 -2.34
C VAL A 113 3.85 -4.82 -1.05
N GLY A 114 3.79 -3.64 -0.43
CA GLY A 114 4.49 -3.36 0.83
C GLY A 114 4.03 -4.28 1.96
N PHE A 115 2.72 -4.48 2.10
CA PHE A 115 2.16 -5.34 3.13
C PHE A 115 2.58 -6.81 2.94
N ALA A 116 2.34 -7.37 1.76
CA ALA A 116 2.68 -8.76 1.46
C ALA A 116 4.18 -9.03 1.58
N LEU A 117 5.02 -8.09 1.11
CA LEU A 117 6.47 -8.20 1.21
C LEU A 117 6.97 -8.11 2.66
N GLY A 118 6.45 -7.16 3.45
CA GLY A 118 6.83 -6.99 4.85
C GLY A 118 6.53 -8.24 5.68
N VAL A 119 5.31 -8.78 5.55
CA VAL A 119 4.91 -10.03 6.22
C VAL A 119 5.79 -11.20 5.76
N ALA A 120 6.04 -11.33 4.45
CA ALA A 120 6.89 -12.41 3.93
C ALA A 120 8.36 -12.29 4.35
N ALA A 121 8.88 -11.08 4.53
CA ALA A 121 10.25 -10.86 4.99
C ALA A 121 10.40 -11.16 6.49
N ILE A 122 9.45 -10.75 7.33
CA ILE A 122 9.40 -11.11 8.75
C ILE A 122 9.28 -12.63 8.92
N GLY A 123 8.47 -13.30 8.10
CA GLY A 123 8.34 -14.77 8.17
C GLY A 123 9.62 -15.55 7.82
N ARG A 124 10.62 -14.90 7.21
CA ARG A 124 11.91 -15.54 6.87
C ARG A 124 12.99 -15.32 7.93
N THR A 125 12.78 -14.43 8.89
CA THR A 125 13.73 -14.19 9.98
C THR A 125 13.55 -15.26 11.04
N ASN A 126 13.95 -16.50 10.71
CA ASN A 126 14.15 -17.64 11.61
C ASN A 126 15.64 -17.93 11.76
#